data_AF-A0AAU2LYU3-F1
#
_entry.id   AF-A0AAU2LYU3-F1
#
_cell.length_a   1.000
_cell.length_b   1.000
_cell.length_c   1.000
_cell.angle_alpha   90.00
_cell.angle_beta   90.00
_cell.angle_gamma   90.00
#
_symmetry.space_group_name_H-M   'P 1'
#
loop_
_entity.id
_entity.type
_entity.pdbx_description
1 polymer ?
#
loop_
_entity_poly.entity_id
_entity_poly.type
_entity_poly.pdbx_seq_one_letter_code
_entity_poly.pdbx_strand_id
1 'polypeptide(L)' 'MTKYSQDTEPPADHGPPAAPAPTLASTFVPSAEGGEPACLLHLVCPDCGRLADEPSARSCAHCGGPLPAAGL' A
#
# COMPACT_ATOMS: atom_id res chain seq x y z
N MET A 1 14.36 -7.58 -45.26
CA MET A 1 12.96 -7.68 -45.70
C MET A 1 12.24 -8.56 -44.68
N THR A 2 11.44 -7.93 -43.82
CA THR A 2 10.51 -8.43 -42.78
C THR A 2 10.67 -9.85 -42.21
N LYS A 3 11.08 -9.95 -40.93
CA LYS A 3 10.77 -11.11 -40.08
C LYS A 3 10.54 -10.68 -38.63
N TYR A 4 9.43 -10.00 -38.38
CA TYR A 4 8.84 -9.85 -37.05
C TYR A 4 7.39 -10.31 -37.14
N SER A 5 7.19 -11.63 -37.00
CA SER A 5 5.87 -12.21 -36.76
C SER A 5 5.62 -12.14 -35.26
N GLN A 6 5.03 -11.03 -34.82
CA GLN A 6 4.38 -10.99 -33.51
C GLN A 6 2.96 -11.53 -33.68
N ASP A 7 2.87 -12.85 -33.71
CA ASP A 7 1.62 -13.53 -33.40
C ASP A 7 1.59 -13.74 -31.89
N THR A 8 1.05 -12.75 -31.21
CA THR A 8 0.60 -12.92 -29.83
C THR A 8 -0.82 -12.41 -29.80
N GLU A 9 -1.77 -13.30 -30.06
CA GLU A 9 -3.16 -13.08 -29.72
C GLU A 9 -3.24 -12.62 -28.24
N PRO A 10 -3.92 -11.50 -27.94
CA PRO A 10 -4.12 -11.10 -26.55
C PRO A 10 -4.92 -12.21 -25.86
N PRO A 11 -4.56 -12.61 -24.61
CA PRO A 11 -5.34 -13.60 -23.90
C PRO A 11 -6.76 -13.07 -23.78
N ALA A 12 -7.71 -13.89 -24.25
CA ALA A 12 -9.13 -13.62 -24.11
C ALA A 12 -9.41 -13.20 -22.66
N ASP A 13 -9.99 -12.01 -22.56
CA ASP A 13 -10.62 -11.45 -21.38
C ASP A 13 -11.52 -12.51 -20.74
N HIS A 14 -11.01 -13.19 -19.72
CA HIS A 14 -11.86 -13.90 -18.77
C HIS A 14 -12.18 -12.90 -17.67
N GLY A 15 -12.94 -11.87 -18.03
CA GLY A 15 -13.48 -10.94 -17.05
C GLY A 15 -14.21 -11.73 -15.95
N PRO A 16 -14.06 -11.36 -14.67
CA PRO A 16 -14.85 -11.98 -13.62
C PRO A 16 -16.34 -11.84 -13.96
N PRO A 17 -17.17 -12.87 -13.74
CA PRO A 17 -18.59 -12.77 -14.02
C PRO A 17 -19.15 -11.57 -13.26
N ALA A 18 -19.96 -10.76 -13.95
CA ALA A 18 -20.59 -9.57 -13.39
C ALA A 18 -21.26 -9.94 -12.05
N ALA A 19 -20.63 -9.56 -10.95
CA ALA A 19 -21.25 -9.62 -9.64
C ALA A 19 -22.52 -8.74 -9.68
N PRO A 20 -23.61 -9.12 -8.99
CA PRO A 20 -24.74 -8.22 -8.85
C PRO A 20 -24.26 -6.91 -8.19
N ALA A 21 -24.69 -5.78 -8.75
CA ALA A 21 -24.36 -4.46 -8.24
C ALA A 21 -24.63 -4.39 -6.72
N PRO A 22 -23.71 -3.82 -5.91
CA PRO A 22 -23.98 -3.65 -4.49
C PRO A 22 -25.16 -2.68 -4.34
N THR A 23 -26.31 -3.19 -3.89
CA THR A 23 -27.38 -2.33 -3.37
C THR A 23 -26.78 -1.51 -2.23
N LEU A 24 -26.87 -0.18 -2.33
CA LEU A 24 -26.31 0.84 -1.43
C LEU A 24 -26.90 0.83 -0.01
N ALA A 25 -27.27 -0.33 0.51
CA ALA A 25 -27.48 -0.60 1.93
C ALA A 25 -26.22 -1.29 2.48
N SER A 26 -25.05 -0.71 2.19
CA SER A 26 -23.84 -1.06 2.92
C SER A 26 -23.92 -0.29 4.22
N THR A 27 -24.43 -0.91 5.28
CA THR A 27 -24.23 -0.43 6.64
C THR A 27 -22.71 -0.37 6.83
N PHE A 28 -22.14 0.81 6.64
CA PHE A 28 -20.74 1.09 6.87
C PHE A 28 -20.52 1.01 8.37
N VAL A 29 -20.36 -0.21 8.87
CA VAL A 29 -19.63 -0.41 10.11
C VAL A 29 -18.22 0.03 9.75
N PRO A 30 -17.64 1.04 10.43
CA PRO A 30 -16.20 1.22 10.34
C PRO A 30 -15.60 -0.04 10.96
N SER A 31 -15.42 -1.08 10.15
CA SER A 31 -14.38 -2.04 10.39
C SER A 31 -13.15 -1.18 10.62
N ALA A 32 -12.46 -1.38 11.74
CA ALA A 32 -11.09 -0.92 11.85
C ALA A 32 -10.30 -1.69 10.79
N GLU A 33 -10.43 -1.26 9.54
CA GLU A 33 -9.62 -1.63 8.42
C GLU A 33 -8.20 -1.32 8.88
N GLY A 34 -7.47 -2.39 9.21
CA GLY A 34 -6.20 -2.29 9.92
C GLY A 34 -5.24 -1.42 9.12
N GLY A 35 -4.96 -0.24 9.67
CA GLY A 35 -4.01 0.73 9.15
C GLY A 35 -3.36 1.44 10.33
N GLU A 36 -2.09 1.80 10.18
CA GLU A 36 -1.39 2.54 11.22
C GLU A 36 -1.97 3.95 11.30
N PRO A 37 -2.31 4.47 12.49
CA PRO A 37 -2.83 5.83 12.61
C PRO A 37 -1.84 6.83 12.01
N ALA A 38 -2.35 7.82 11.28
CA ALA A 38 -1.52 8.79 10.55
C ALA A 38 -0.48 9.51 11.44
N CYS A 39 -0.78 9.67 12.73
CA CYS A 39 0.16 10.24 13.71
C CYS A 39 1.43 9.40 13.89
N LEU A 40 1.40 8.10 13.60
CA LEU A 40 2.57 7.20 13.69
C LEU A 40 3.40 7.18 12.41
N LEU A 41 2.98 7.82 11.31
CA LEU A 41 3.74 7.84 10.06
C LEU A 41 5.13 8.48 10.22
N HIS A 42 5.33 9.39 11.17
CA HIS A 42 6.66 9.94 11.44
C HIS A 42 7.65 8.91 12.01
N LEU A 43 7.16 7.77 12.54
CA LEU A 43 8.01 6.68 13.04
C LEU A 43 8.34 5.67 11.94
N VAL A 44 7.70 5.76 10.78
CA VAL A 44 7.99 4.89 9.65
C VAL A 44 9.29 5.37 8.99
N CYS A 45 10.27 4.48 8.91
CA CYS A 45 11.51 4.77 8.20
C CYS A 45 11.23 4.84 6.68
N PRO A 46 11.58 5.93 5.98
CA PRO A 46 11.33 6.06 4.55
C PRO A 46 12.22 5.16 3.69
N ASP A 47 13.32 4.66 4.27
CA ASP A 47 14.31 3.83 3.57
C ASP A 47 13.91 2.35 3.57
N CYS A 48 13.48 1.83 4.74
CA CYS A 48 13.15 0.40 4.89
C CYS A 48 11.69 0.10 5.26
N GLY A 49 10.86 1.11 5.46
CA GLY A 49 9.42 0.98 5.75
C GLY A 49 9.07 0.48 7.16
N ARG A 50 10.06 0.29 8.03
CA ARG A 50 9.83 -0.22 9.39
C ARG A 50 9.47 0.91 10.36
N LEU A 51 8.51 0.63 11.24
CA LEU A 51 8.14 1.52 12.35
C LEU A 51 9.20 1.48 13.46
N ALA A 52 9.58 2.65 13.97
CA ALA A 52 10.41 2.77 15.16
C ALA A 52 9.64 2.35 16.41
N ASP A 53 10.33 1.68 17.33
CA ASP A 53 9.76 1.23 18.61
C ASP A 53 9.54 2.39 19.59
N GLU A 54 10.44 3.39 19.56
CA GLU A 54 10.41 4.53 20.48
C GLU A 54 9.99 5.82 19.74
N PRO A 55 8.96 6.55 20.22
CA PRO A 55 8.45 7.74 19.56
C PRO A 55 9.43 8.91 19.46
N SER A 56 10.47 8.97 20.31
CA SER A 56 11.53 10.00 20.26
C SER A 56 12.76 9.55 19.46
N ALA A 57 12.72 8.37 18.81
CA ALA A 57 13.83 7.87 18.00
C ALA A 57 14.14 8.81 16.83
N ARG A 58 15.43 9.08 16.62
CA ARG A 58 15.93 9.92 15.51
C ARG A 58 16.49 9.11 14.34
N SER A 59 16.73 7.81 14.55
CA SER A 59 17.27 6.88 13.56
C SER A 59 16.62 5.50 13.68
N CYS A 60 16.55 4.79 12.56
CA CYS A 60 15.99 3.45 12.48
C CYS A 60 16.94 2.42 13.10
N ALA A 61 16.46 1.62 14.05
CA ALA A 61 17.25 0.54 14.65
C ALA A 61 17.62 -0.60 13.69
N HIS A 62 16.94 -0.69 12.53
CA HIS A 62 17.18 -1.75 11.54
C HIS A 62 18.22 -1.36 10.50
N CYS A 63 18.03 -0.25 9.78
CA CYS A 63 18.95 0.18 8.71
C CYS A 63 19.87 1.35 9.09
N GLY A 64 19.64 1.99 10.25
CA GLY A 64 20.41 3.17 10.68
C GLY A 64 20.03 4.49 10.01
N GLY A 65 19.09 4.48 9.05
CA GLY A 65 18.64 5.68 8.34
C GLY A 65 17.94 6.70 9.26
N PRO A 66 17.95 8.00 8.90
CA PRO A 66 17.28 9.03 9.69
C PRO A 66 15.76 8.87 9.66
N LEU A 67 15.11 9.10 10.80
CA LEU A 67 13.64 9.14 10.88
C LEU A 67 13.12 10.57 10.68
N PRO A 68 11.91 10.74 10.14
CA PRO A 68 11.25 12.05 10.08
C PRO A 68 11.08 12.63 11.48
N ALA A 69 11.40 13.91 11.67
CA ALA A 69 11.10 14.58 12.92
C ALA A 69 9.57 14.74 13.06
N ALA A 70 9.03 14.47 14.26
CA ALA A 70 7.67 14.83 14.60
C ALA A 70 7.54 16.36 14.45
N GLY A 71 6.78 16.82 13.45
CA GLY A 71 6.69 18.23 13.10
C GLY A 71 6.30 19.09 14.32
N LEU A 72 7.16 20.06 14.63
CA LEU A 72 6.93 21.16 15.58
C LEU A 72 6.51 22.40 14.79
#